data_AF-A0A172YRK9-F1
#
_entry.id   AF-A0A172YRK9-F1
#
_cell.length_a   1.000
_cell.length_b   1.000
_cell.length_c   1.000
_cell.angle_alpha   90.00
_cell.angle_beta   90.00
_cell.angle_gamma   90.00
#
_symmetry.space_group_name_H-M   'P 1'
#
loop_
_entity.id
_entity.type
_entity.pdbx_description
1 polymer ?
#
loop_
_entity_poly.entity_id
_entity_poly.type
_entity_poly.pdbx_seq_one_letter_code
_entity_poly.pdbx_strand_id
1 'polypeptide(L)'
;MTFARSKVFVACALVAGLGLTACSKSNNEDSKQTTLTASAPATGEASTLTERNAQQRLMTNLEKNFKTAGIKAKITDIKATEVPNLYWVSLEGMSSVYATSDGKYILQGDVIRLGGKSLYNVSENLQANVTKKQFAALKAEDLLIYPAKGKAKHVIYVFTDVSCPYCHKFHEQMDEMNAKGIEVRYIAWPRGEEHMPAMEAIWCSENRREAFDLAIAGGQIPAGASCKNPVREQYQMGLNIGVNGTPGVYNAEGLYLGGYMSTDELLNRLK
;
A
#
# COMPACT_ATOMS: atom_id res chain seq x y z
N MET A 1 -32.78 -11.43 -14.22
CA MET A 1 -32.95 -10.28 -15.14
C MET A 1 -32.24 -10.63 -16.44
N THR A 2 -33.01 -10.94 -17.47
CA THR A 2 -32.58 -11.40 -18.78
C THR A 2 -32.21 -10.21 -19.65
N PHE A 3 -30.94 -10.10 -20.05
CA PHE A 3 -30.49 -9.08 -20.99
C PHE A 3 -30.79 -9.51 -22.44
N ALA A 4 -31.76 -8.84 -23.05
CA ALA A 4 -32.08 -8.99 -24.46
C ALA A 4 -31.00 -8.34 -25.34
N ARG A 5 -30.48 -9.13 -26.30
CA ARG A 5 -29.57 -8.69 -27.36
C ARG A 5 -30.32 -7.83 -28.37
N SER A 6 -29.93 -6.56 -28.53
CA SER A 6 -30.36 -5.73 -29.65
C SER A 6 -29.28 -5.74 -30.75
N LYS A 7 -29.67 -6.18 -31.95
CA LYS A 7 -28.84 -6.16 -33.16
C LYS A 7 -29.00 -4.80 -33.83
N VAL A 8 -27.95 -3.98 -33.84
CA VAL A 8 -27.88 -2.78 -34.69
C VAL A 8 -27.12 -3.15 -35.96
N PHE A 9 -27.82 -3.15 -37.08
CA PHE A 9 -27.28 -3.19 -38.42
C PHE A 9 -26.59 -1.84 -38.71
N VAL A 10 -25.28 -1.87 -38.99
CA VAL A 10 -24.55 -0.72 -39.56
C VAL A 10 -24.27 -1.06 -41.02
N ALA A 11 -24.82 -0.24 -41.92
CA ALA A 11 -24.64 -0.33 -43.35
C ALA A 11 -23.24 0.20 -43.74
N CYS A 12 -22.49 -0.63 -44.49
CA CYS A 12 -21.28 -0.23 -45.20
C CYS A 12 -21.63 0.67 -46.39
N ALA A 13 -21.07 1.87 -46.45
CA ALA A 13 -20.92 2.63 -47.67
C ALA A 13 -19.42 2.76 -48.00
N LEU A 14 -18.98 1.93 -48.97
CA LEU A 14 -17.70 2.04 -49.65
C LEU A 14 -17.80 3.18 -50.67
N VAL A 15 -16.96 4.20 -50.54
CA VAL A 15 -16.64 5.11 -51.64
C VAL A 15 -15.16 5.00 -51.92
N ALA A 16 -14.86 4.38 -53.07
CA ALA A 16 -13.55 4.38 -53.69
C ALA A 16 -13.38 5.68 -54.48
N GLY A 17 -12.25 6.35 -54.26
CA GLY A 17 -11.77 7.45 -55.11
C GLY A 17 -10.29 7.26 -55.36
N LEU A 18 -9.94 6.95 -56.61
CA LEU A 18 -8.57 6.80 -57.09
C LEU A 18 -7.80 8.13 -57.04
N GLY A 19 -6.48 8.00 -56.85
CA GLY A 19 -5.57 9.09 -56.56
C GLY A 19 -5.13 9.95 -57.73
N LEU A 20 -4.18 10.83 -57.45
CA LEU A 20 -3.19 11.37 -58.36
C LEU A 20 -2.02 11.89 -57.52
N THR A 21 -0.87 11.25 -57.68
CA THR A 21 0.44 11.75 -57.30
C THR A 21 0.78 12.98 -58.15
N ALA A 22 1.13 14.09 -57.51
CA ALA A 22 1.80 15.21 -58.16
C ALA A 22 2.93 15.71 -57.27
N CYS A 23 4.15 15.26 -57.60
CA CYS A 23 5.38 15.92 -57.15
C CYS A 23 5.54 17.22 -57.95
N SER A 24 5.52 18.36 -57.29
CA SER A 24 5.97 19.63 -57.87
C SER A 24 7.32 19.99 -57.26
N LYS A 25 8.34 20.04 -58.12
CA LYS A 25 9.65 20.64 -57.83
C LYS A 25 9.48 22.14 -57.73
N SER A 26 9.90 22.71 -56.61
CA SER A 26 10.18 24.14 -56.47
C SER A 26 11.60 24.27 -55.93
N ASN A 27 12.51 24.75 -56.77
CA ASN A 27 13.78 25.33 -56.34
C ASN A 27 13.47 26.77 -55.91
N ASN A 28 13.81 27.15 -54.68
CA ASN A 28 14.42 28.45 -54.41
C ASN A 28 14.98 28.51 -52.98
N GLU A 29 16.28 28.80 -52.98
CA GLU A 29 17.00 29.76 -52.12
C GLU A 29 17.16 29.48 -50.62
N ASP A 30 18.45 29.35 -50.29
CA ASP A 30 19.11 29.52 -49.01
C ASP A 30 18.42 30.47 -48.03
N SER A 31 18.05 29.94 -46.86
CA SER A 31 18.24 30.70 -45.61
C SER A 31 18.59 29.76 -44.45
N LYS A 32 19.89 29.77 -44.13
CA LYS A 32 20.50 29.52 -42.80
C LYS A 32 19.77 28.56 -41.88
N GLN A 33 20.05 27.27 -42.08
CA GLN A 33 19.91 26.27 -41.04
C GLN A 33 21.02 26.50 -40.01
N THR A 34 20.73 27.27 -38.95
CA THR A 34 21.57 27.26 -37.74
C THR A 34 21.36 25.90 -37.08
N THR A 35 22.21 24.94 -37.44
CA THR A 35 22.43 23.72 -36.68
C THR A 35 22.97 24.10 -35.31
N LEU A 36 22.07 24.33 -34.37
CA LEU A 36 22.37 24.28 -32.94
C LEU A 36 22.60 22.82 -32.57
N THR A 37 23.78 22.32 -32.91
CA THR A 37 24.29 21.06 -32.38
C THR A 37 24.60 21.30 -30.91
N ALA A 38 23.59 21.15 -30.04
CA ALA A 38 23.78 21.12 -28.60
C ALA A 38 24.48 19.79 -28.23
N SER A 39 25.81 19.80 -28.35
CA SER A 39 26.69 18.77 -27.80
C SER A 39 26.92 19.09 -26.33
N ALA A 40 25.92 18.87 -25.50
CA ALA A 40 26.09 18.81 -24.05
C ALA A 40 25.56 17.45 -23.58
N PRO A 41 26.33 16.66 -22.81
CA PRO A 41 25.80 15.45 -22.21
C PRO A 41 24.65 15.86 -21.29
N ALA A 42 23.45 15.36 -21.53
CA ALA A 42 22.31 15.54 -20.63
C ALA A 42 22.59 14.75 -19.34
N THR A 43 23.37 15.32 -18.44
CA THR A 43 23.63 14.77 -17.11
C THR A 43 22.39 14.96 -16.25
N GLY A 44 21.53 13.92 -16.18
CA GLY A 44 20.63 13.61 -15.06
C GLY A 44 19.44 14.55 -14.78
N GLU A 45 19.57 15.87 -14.86
CA GLU A 45 18.58 16.83 -14.36
C GLU A 45 17.33 16.90 -15.24
N ALA A 46 17.47 16.83 -16.57
CA ALA A 46 16.35 16.87 -17.51
C ALA A 46 15.41 15.65 -17.39
N SER A 47 15.95 14.47 -17.05
CA SER A 47 15.14 13.27 -16.80
C SER A 47 14.27 13.46 -15.55
N THR A 48 14.85 13.99 -14.46
CA THR A 48 14.12 14.21 -13.21
C THR A 48 13.03 15.27 -13.34
N LEU A 49 13.24 16.33 -14.13
CA LEU A 49 12.21 17.33 -14.41
C LEU A 49 11.07 16.76 -15.25
N THR A 50 11.39 15.92 -16.23
CA THR A 50 10.38 15.27 -17.07
C THR A 50 9.51 14.30 -16.27
N GLU A 51 10.12 13.52 -15.38
CA GLU A 51 9.43 12.61 -14.46
C GLU A 51 8.54 13.36 -13.46
N ARG A 52 9.06 14.42 -12.81
CA ARG A 52 8.26 15.28 -11.92
C ARG A 52 7.07 15.89 -12.64
N ASN A 53 7.26 16.36 -13.88
CA ASN A 53 6.17 16.88 -14.71
C ASN A 53 5.15 15.80 -15.10
N ALA A 54 5.57 14.55 -15.29
CA ALA A 54 4.67 13.44 -15.53
C ALA A 54 3.84 13.10 -14.28
N GLN A 55 4.47 13.01 -13.11
CA GLN A 55 3.80 12.78 -11.82
C GLN A 55 2.79 13.88 -11.49
N GLN A 56 3.17 15.15 -11.70
CA GLN A 56 2.27 16.29 -11.45
C GLN A 56 1.04 16.25 -12.37
N ARG A 57 1.23 15.95 -13.66
CA ARG A 57 0.12 15.80 -14.61
C ARG A 57 -0.80 14.64 -14.23
N LEU A 58 -0.23 13.51 -13.81
CA LEU A 58 -0.99 12.37 -13.33
C LEU A 58 -1.82 12.73 -12.09
N MET A 59 -1.21 13.40 -11.10
CA MET A 59 -1.91 13.85 -9.90
C MET A 59 -3.10 14.75 -10.23
N THR A 60 -2.90 15.78 -11.06
CA THR A 60 -3.97 16.68 -11.48
C THR A 60 -5.09 15.95 -12.23
N ASN A 61 -4.75 14.99 -13.10
CA ASN A 61 -5.75 14.21 -13.82
C ASN A 61 -6.56 13.30 -12.89
N LEU A 62 -5.90 12.61 -11.96
CA LEU A 62 -6.55 11.75 -10.98
C LEU A 62 -7.47 12.55 -10.05
N GLU A 63 -7.01 13.67 -9.50
CA GLU A 63 -7.83 14.55 -8.64
C GLU A 63 -9.07 15.05 -9.38
N LYS A 64 -8.91 15.45 -10.65
CA LYS A 64 -10.03 15.84 -11.51
C LYS A 64 -11.01 14.68 -11.69
N ASN A 65 -10.52 13.50 -12.04
CA ASN A 65 -11.37 12.32 -12.29
C ASN A 65 -12.09 11.85 -11.02
N PHE A 66 -11.42 11.86 -9.87
CA PHE A 66 -12.03 11.58 -8.56
C PHE A 66 -13.15 12.57 -8.25
N LYS A 67 -12.89 13.88 -8.43
CA LYS A 67 -13.91 14.92 -8.23
C LYS A 67 -15.12 14.72 -9.15
N THR A 68 -14.90 14.42 -10.42
CA THR A 68 -15.97 14.15 -11.38
C THR A 68 -16.79 12.92 -11.01
N ALA A 69 -16.15 11.87 -10.49
CA ALA A 69 -16.81 10.65 -10.02
C ALA A 69 -17.44 10.77 -8.62
N GLY A 70 -17.28 11.92 -7.93
CA GLY A 70 -17.76 12.10 -6.55
C GLY A 70 -16.95 11.33 -5.50
N ILE A 71 -15.75 10.88 -5.83
CA ILE A 71 -14.86 10.13 -4.93
C ILE A 71 -14.05 11.13 -4.11
N LYS A 72 -14.15 11.05 -2.78
CA LYS A 72 -13.33 11.82 -1.85
C LYS A 72 -12.03 11.05 -1.56
N ALA A 73 -11.05 11.17 -2.46
CA ALA A 73 -9.73 10.60 -2.29
C ALA A 73 -8.66 11.69 -2.38
N LYS A 74 -7.75 11.74 -1.41
CA LYS A 74 -6.62 12.67 -1.38
C LYS A 74 -5.35 11.90 -1.68
N ILE A 75 -4.62 12.33 -2.71
CA ILE A 75 -3.35 11.74 -3.11
C ILE A 75 -2.25 12.27 -2.20
N THR A 76 -1.42 11.37 -1.66
CA THR A 76 -0.33 11.73 -0.74
C THR A 76 1.04 11.56 -1.38
N ASP A 77 1.19 10.61 -2.31
CA ASP A 77 2.44 10.35 -3.02
C ASP A 77 2.16 9.63 -4.34
N ILE A 78 3.03 9.83 -5.33
CA ILE A 78 3.02 9.10 -6.61
C ILE A 78 4.45 8.62 -6.88
N LYS A 79 4.61 7.32 -7.15
CA LYS A 79 5.89 6.70 -7.53
C LYS A 79 5.77 6.00 -8.88
N ALA A 80 6.79 6.14 -9.71
CA ALA A 80 6.90 5.32 -10.91
C ALA A 80 7.13 3.85 -10.51
N THR A 81 6.58 2.93 -11.30
CA THR A 81 6.86 1.50 -11.17
C THR A 81 7.79 1.06 -12.29
N GLU A 82 8.35 -0.14 -12.19
CA GLU A 82 9.11 -0.74 -13.30
C GLU A 82 8.24 -1.12 -14.51
N VAL A 83 6.91 -1.13 -14.35
CA VAL A 83 5.97 -1.38 -15.44
C VAL A 83 5.70 -0.07 -16.19
N PRO A 84 5.96 0.00 -17.51
CA PRO A 84 5.74 1.21 -18.28
C PRO A 84 4.32 1.74 -18.16
N ASN A 85 4.18 3.05 -18.01
CA ASN A 85 2.91 3.78 -17.88
C ASN A 85 2.06 3.38 -16.65
N LEU A 86 2.64 2.67 -15.69
CA LEU A 86 1.97 2.30 -14.45
C LEU A 86 2.67 2.96 -13.25
N TYR A 87 1.86 3.60 -12.41
CA TYR A 87 2.32 4.36 -11.25
C TYR A 87 1.68 3.81 -9.98
N TRP A 88 2.43 3.82 -8.89
CA TRP A 88 1.94 3.55 -7.55
C TRP A 88 1.46 4.85 -6.92
N VAL A 89 0.20 4.89 -6.54
CA VAL A 89 -0.48 6.07 -6.00
C VAL A 89 -0.89 5.79 -4.56
N SER A 90 -0.33 6.54 -3.63
CA SER A 90 -0.71 6.48 -2.23
C SER A 90 -1.83 7.48 -1.94
N LEU A 91 -2.81 7.03 -1.15
CA LEU A 91 -4.03 7.77 -0.84
C LEU A 91 -4.16 7.92 0.68
N GLU A 92 -4.67 9.04 1.14
CA GLU A 92 -4.96 9.25 2.57
C GLU A 92 -6.22 8.44 2.96
N GLY A 93 -6.15 7.66 4.05
CA GLY A 93 -7.30 6.91 4.56
C GLY A 93 -7.67 5.67 3.75
N MET A 94 -6.93 5.32 2.71
CA MET A 94 -7.24 4.21 1.81
C MET A 94 -5.98 3.48 1.38
N SER A 95 -6.13 2.22 0.97
CA SER A 95 -5.05 1.46 0.36
C SER A 95 -4.51 2.16 -0.89
N SER A 96 -3.20 2.11 -1.05
CA SER A 96 -2.53 2.54 -2.28
C SER A 96 -3.01 1.70 -3.48
N VAL A 97 -2.98 2.30 -4.66
CA VAL A 97 -3.45 1.67 -5.90
C VAL A 97 -2.47 1.91 -7.04
N TYR A 98 -2.58 1.10 -8.09
CA TYR A 98 -1.91 1.40 -9.34
C TYR A 98 -2.78 2.32 -10.19
N ALA A 99 -2.16 3.23 -10.95
CA ALA A 99 -2.85 4.08 -11.92
C ALA A 99 -2.11 4.13 -13.25
N THR A 100 -2.85 4.21 -14.35
CA THR A 100 -2.27 4.49 -15.68
C THR A 100 -1.73 5.92 -15.74
N SER A 101 -0.71 6.14 -16.56
CA SER A 101 -0.06 7.46 -16.72
C SER A 101 -1.00 8.60 -17.12
N ASP A 102 -2.14 8.29 -17.74
CA ASP A 102 -3.16 9.27 -18.12
C ASP A 102 -4.21 9.54 -17.02
N GLY A 103 -4.15 8.80 -15.90
CA GLY A 103 -5.01 8.94 -14.74
C GLY A 103 -6.45 8.47 -14.95
N LYS A 104 -6.73 7.71 -16.02
CA LYS A 104 -8.09 7.23 -16.34
C LYS A 104 -8.45 5.90 -15.71
N TYR A 105 -7.46 5.05 -15.44
CA TYR A 105 -7.68 3.72 -14.90
C TYR A 105 -6.92 3.55 -13.60
N ILE A 106 -7.59 2.91 -12.64
CA ILE A 106 -7.00 2.46 -11.39
C ILE A 106 -7.07 0.93 -11.37
N LEU A 107 -6.00 0.30 -10.92
CA LEU A 107 -5.95 -1.14 -10.69
C LEU A 107 -5.67 -1.39 -9.21
N GLN A 108 -6.47 -2.27 -8.63
CA GLN A 108 -6.33 -2.73 -7.26
C GLN A 108 -5.86 -4.19 -7.28
N GLY A 109 -4.89 -4.51 -6.43
CA GLY A 109 -4.26 -5.83 -6.36
C GLY A 109 -2.77 -5.76 -6.65
N ASP A 110 -2.17 -6.93 -6.85
CA ASP A 110 -0.73 -7.06 -7.03
C ASP A 110 -0.33 -7.09 -8.50
N VAL A 111 0.81 -6.46 -8.79
CA VAL A 111 1.51 -6.65 -10.05
C VAL A 111 2.72 -7.53 -9.77
N ILE A 112 2.72 -8.73 -10.34
CA ILE A 112 3.78 -9.72 -10.14
C ILE A 112 4.68 -9.77 -11.37
N ARG A 113 5.96 -9.44 -11.19
CA ARG A 113 6.98 -9.61 -12.22
C ARG A 113 7.40 -11.08 -12.30
N LEU A 114 7.35 -11.61 -13.51
CA LEU A 114 7.78 -12.96 -13.87
C LEU A 114 9.18 -12.94 -14.51
N GLY A 115 9.81 -14.11 -14.64
CA GLY A 115 11.12 -14.27 -15.30
C GLY A 115 12.32 -14.34 -14.37
N GLY A 116 12.11 -14.26 -13.05
CA GLY A 116 13.12 -14.55 -12.03
C GLY A 116 13.02 -15.97 -11.47
N LYS A 117 13.92 -16.31 -10.54
CA LYS A 117 13.85 -17.56 -9.75
C LYS A 117 12.68 -17.55 -8.74
N SER A 118 12.17 -16.37 -8.42
CA SER A 118 11.02 -16.14 -7.52
C SER A 118 10.08 -15.12 -8.14
N LEU A 119 8.82 -15.16 -7.71
CA LEU A 119 7.84 -14.11 -7.99
C LEU A 119 8.28 -12.83 -7.27
N TYR A 120 8.16 -11.68 -7.94
CA TYR A 120 8.46 -10.38 -7.34
C TYR A 120 7.25 -9.47 -7.45
N ASN A 121 6.75 -8.97 -6.31
CA ASN A 121 5.66 -8.01 -6.30
C ASN A 121 6.22 -6.59 -6.49
N VAL A 122 5.77 -5.92 -7.54
CA VAL A 122 6.27 -4.60 -7.98
C VAL A 122 6.06 -3.51 -6.92
N SER A 123 4.95 -3.58 -6.17
CA SER A 123 4.61 -2.60 -5.13
C SER A 123 5.17 -2.93 -3.76
N GLU A 124 5.71 -4.12 -3.54
CA GLU A 124 6.07 -4.59 -2.20
C GLU A 124 7.03 -3.65 -1.49
N ASN A 125 8.14 -3.29 -2.14
CA ASN A 125 9.11 -2.35 -1.59
C ASN A 125 8.55 -0.92 -1.49
N LEU A 126 7.67 -0.52 -2.41
CA LEU A 126 7.04 0.81 -2.36
C LEU A 126 6.11 0.91 -1.15
N GLN A 127 5.28 -0.10 -0.92
CA GLN A 127 4.38 -0.19 0.23
C GLN A 127 5.16 -0.37 1.54
N ALA A 128 6.21 -1.20 1.55
CA ALA A 128 7.06 -1.38 2.73
C ALA A 128 7.70 -0.06 3.18
N ASN A 129 8.15 0.78 2.25
CA ASN A 129 8.67 2.11 2.57
C ASN A 129 7.61 3.05 3.17
N VAL A 130 6.36 2.97 2.72
CA VAL A 130 5.24 3.72 3.32
C VAL A 130 4.99 3.22 4.75
N THR A 131 4.88 1.91 4.92
CA THR A 131 4.67 1.25 6.22
C THR A 131 5.79 1.58 7.21
N LYS A 132 7.05 1.49 6.77
CA LYS A 132 8.24 1.79 7.60
C LYS A 132 8.22 3.22 8.14
N LYS A 133 7.80 4.20 7.33
CA LYS A 133 7.64 5.60 7.76
C LYS A 133 6.58 5.74 8.84
N GLN A 134 5.47 5.00 8.72
CA GLN A 134 4.42 5.00 9.74
C GLN A 134 4.93 4.34 11.04
N PHE A 135 5.65 3.22 10.95
CA PHE A 135 6.25 2.58 12.12
C PHE A 135 7.28 3.47 12.83
N ALA A 136 8.04 4.27 12.09
CA ALA A 136 8.98 5.23 12.69
C ALA A 136 8.30 6.35 13.50
N ALA A 137 7.00 6.61 13.26
CA ALA A 137 6.21 7.57 14.01
C ALA A 137 5.51 6.97 15.24
N LEU A 138 5.52 5.64 15.39
CA LEU A 138 4.94 4.96 16.55
C LEU A 138 5.81 5.15 17.79
N LYS A 139 5.17 5.40 18.92
CA LYS A 139 5.82 5.47 20.22
C LYS A 139 5.72 4.14 20.94
N ALA A 140 6.78 3.73 21.62
CA ALA A 140 6.82 2.41 22.27
C ALA A 140 5.74 2.27 23.36
N GLU A 141 5.43 3.35 24.06
CA GLU A 141 4.40 3.44 25.10
C GLU A 141 2.96 3.30 24.56
N ASP A 142 2.75 3.50 23.26
CA ASP A 142 1.46 3.31 22.61
C ASP A 142 1.28 1.86 22.14
N LEU A 143 2.35 1.06 22.12
CA LEU A 143 2.35 -0.33 21.67
C LEU A 143 2.23 -1.30 22.84
N LEU A 144 1.77 -2.50 22.53
CA LEU A 144 1.77 -3.61 23.46
C LEU A 144 2.91 -4.57 23.09
N ILE A 145 4.01 -4.48 23.86
CA ILE A 145 5.31 -5.08 23.51
C ILE A 145 5.58 -6.35 24.31
N TYR A 146 5.77 -7.46 23.61
CA TYR A 146 6.30 -8.72 24.15
C TYR A 146 7.78 -8.85 23.74
N PRO A 147 8.71 -8.60 24.68
CA PRO A 147 10.13 -8.59 24.38
C PRO A 147 10.65 -10.00 24.08
N ALA A 148 11.66 -10.08 23.22
CA ALA A 148 12.44 -11.29 23.06
C ALA A 148 13.08 -11.73 24.39
N LYS A 149 13.29 -13.03 24.56
CA LYS A 149 14.12 -13.56 25.65
C LYS A 149 15.59 -13.28 25.31
N GLY A 150 16.19 -12.33 26.02
CA GLY A 150 17.54 -11.83 25.73
C GLY A 150 17.55 -10.72 24.68
N LYS A 151 18.63 -10.61 23.89
CA LYS A 151 18.72 -9.60 22.83
C LYS A 151 17.79 -9.95 21.67
N ALA A 152 16.92 -9.02 21.28
CA ALA A 152 16.08 -9.17 20.10
C ALA A 152 16.93 -9.37 18.83
N LYS A 153 16.64 -10.46 18.11
CA LYS A 153 17.19 -10.78 16.78
C LYS A 153 16.31 -10.20 15.68
N HIS A 154 15.00 -10.21 15.91
CA HIS A 154 13.99 -9.68 15.00
C HIS A 154 12.98 -8.86 15.80
N VAL A 155 12.45 -7.81 15.18
CA VAL A 155 11.33 -7.01 15.69
C VAL A 155 10.22 -7.08 14.64
N ILE A 156 9.02 -7.46 15.07
CA ILE A 156 7.84 -7.48 14.22
C ILE A 156 6.75 -6.57 14.77
N TYR A 157 5.98 -5.99 13.85
CA TYR A 157 4.78 -5.23 14.15
C TYR A 157 3.57 -6.04 13.72
N VAL A 158 2.59 -6.18 14.61
CA VAL A 158 1.42 -7.02 14.38
C VAL A 158 0.15 -6.24 14.66
N PHE A 159 -0.62 -5.99 13.61
CA PHE A 159 -1.98 -5.46 13.76
C PHE A 159 -2.88 -6.58 14.28
N THR A 160 -3.48 -6.38 15.44
CA THR A 160 -4.18 -7.43 16.19
C THR A 160 -5.56 -6.99 16.68
N ASP A 161 -6.41 -7.97 16.94
CA ASP A 161 -7.78 -7.80 17.42
C ASP A 161 -8.15 -8.95 18.36
N VAL A 162 -8.62 -8.64 19.57
CA VAL A 162 -9.05 -9.65 20.54
C VAL A 162 -10.30 -10.42 20.12
N SER A 163 -11.05 -9.95 19.13
CA SER A 163 -12.16 -10.71 18.55
C SER A 163 -11.73 -11.71 17.48
N CYS A 164 -10.47 -11.68 17.03
CA CYS A 164 -9.98 -12.48 15.90
C CYS A 164 -9.40 -13.82 16.36
N PRO A 165 -9.99 -14.98 15.96
CA PRO A 165 -9.50 -16.30 16.39
C PRO A 165 -8.05 -16.58 16.00
N TYR A 166 -7.60 -16.06 14.85
CA TYR A 166 -6.21 -16.22 14.42
C TYR A 166 -5.23 -15.33 15.19
N CYS A 167 -5.69 -14.21 15.77
CA CYS A 167 -4.87 -13.43 16.70
C CYS A 167 -4.64 -14.21 18.00
N HIS A 168 -5.64 -14.97 18.44
CA HIS A 168 -5.52 -15.85 19.61
C HIS A 168 -4.44 -16.91 19.36
N LYS A 169 -4.57 -17.63 18.24
CA LYS A 169 -3.60 -18.66 17.85
C LYS A 169 -2.19 -18.11 17.60
N PHE A 170 -2.08 -16.88 17.10
CA PHE A 170 -0.79 -16.21 16.95
C PHE A 170 -0.17 -15.89 18.33
N HIS A 171 -1.00 -15.44 19.26
CA HIS A 171 -0.59 -15.08 20.61
C HIS A 171 -0.21 -16.29 21.48
N GLU A 172 -0.85 -17.44 21.29
CA GLU A 172 -0.46 -18.72 21.93
C GLU A 172 1.01 -19.10 21.67
N GLN A 173 1.59 -18.65 20.55
CA GLN A 173 2.99 -18.91 20.19
C GLN A 173 3.97 -17.88 20.76
N MET A 174 3.52 -16.92 21.58
CA MET A 174 4.35 -15.79 22.03
C MET A 174 5.62 -16.25 22.74
N ASP A 175 5.51 -17.23 23.64
CA ASP A 175 6.65 -17.75 24.40
C ASP A 175 7.73 -18.38 23.50
N GLU A 176 7.30 -19.09 22.45
CA GLU A 176 8.18 -19.70 21.45
C GLU A 176 8.87 -18.62 20.60
N MET A 177 8.11 -17.65 20.10
CA MET A 177 8.63 -16.52 19.34
C MET A 177 9.67 -15.74 20.15
N ASN A 178 9.35 -15.39 21.40
CA ASN A 178 10.27 -14.66 22.26
C ASN A 178 11.52 -15.48 22.57
N ALA A 179 11.40 -16.79 22.82
CA ALA A 179 12.54 -17.69 23.03
C ALA A 179 13.47 -17.78 21.80
N LYS A 180 12.92 -17.70 20.59
CA LYS A 180 13.70 -17.67 19.35
C LYS A 180 14.28 -16.28 19.01
N GLY A 181 14.06 -15.29 19.87
CA GLY A 181 14.65 -13.95 19.74
C GLY A 181 13.77 -12.93 18.99
N ILE A 182 12.47 -13.20 18.86
CA ILE A 182 11.51 -12.31 18.20
C ILE A 182 10.85 -11.41 19.25
N GLU A 183 10.96 -10.10 19.09
CA GLU A 183 10.15 -9.12 19.81
C GLU A 183 8.88 -8.82 19.01
N VAL A 184 7.73 -8.96 19.65
CA VAL A 184 6.42 -8.72 19.04
C VAL A 184 5.85 -7.41 19.57
N ARG A 185 5.53 -6.48 18.66
CA ARG A 185 4.90 -5.20 18.98
C ARG A 185 3.49 -5.18 18.40
N TYR A 186 2.49 -5.34 19.25
CA TYR A 186 1.10 -5.26 18.82
C TYR A 186 0.66 -3.81 18.63
N ILE A 187 -0.11 -3.62 17.57
CA ILE A 187 -0.83 -2.40 17.20
C ILE A 187 -2.32 -2.77 17.19
N ALA A 188 -3.15 -1.99 17.86
CA ALA A 188 -4.59 -2.25 17.89
C ALA A 188 -5.21 -2.04 16.51
N TRP A 189 -5.95 -3.05 16.03
CA TRP A 189 -6.69 -2.99 14.78
C TRP A 189 -8.00 -3.78 14.90
N PRO A 190 -9.00 -3.27 15.62
CA PRO A 190 -10.29 -3.94 15.69
C PRO A 190 -10.91 -3.99 14.30
N ARG A 191 -11.33 -5.18 13.89
CA ARG A 191 -11.86 -5.44 12.53
C ARG A 191 -13.22 -4.79 12.27
N GLY A 192 -13.84 -4.23 13.30
CA GLY A 192 -15.11 -3.51 13.27
C GLY A 192 -15.24 -2.55 14.44
N GLU A 193 -16.07 -1.52 14.29
CA GLU A 193 -16.33 -0.51 15.33
C GLU A 193 -16.91 -1.13 16.61
N GLU A 194 -17.62 -2.25 16.50
CA GLU A 194 -18.15 -3.01 17.63
C GLU A 194 -17.04 -3.59 18.52
N HIS A 195 -15.82 -3.76 18.01
CA HIS A 195 -14.68 -4.29 18.75
C HIS A 195 -13.76 -3.18 19.31
N MET A 196 -14.00 -1.92 18.95
CA MET A 196 -13.23 -0.77 19.46
C MET A 196 -13.26 -0.67 20.99
N PRO A 197 -14.43 -0.72 21.67
CA PRO A 197 -14.48 -0.54 23.12
C PRO A 197 -13.64 -1.57 23.89
N ALA A 198 -13.58 -2.81 23.40
CA ALA A 198 -12.78 -3.87 23.98
C ALA A 198 -11.27 -3.57 23.88
N MET A 199 -10.81 -3.14 22.70
CA MET A 199 -9.42 -2.77 22.47
C MET A 199 -9.03 -1.51 23.28
N GLU A 200 -9.90 -0.50 23.33
CA GLU A 200 -9.71 0.71 24.14
C GLU A 200 -9.60 0.39 25.63
N ALA A 201 -10.46 -0.49 26.16
CA ALA A 201 -10.42 -0.93 27.56
C ALA A 201 -9.08 -1.60 27.91
N ILE A 202 -8.56 -2.45 27.03
CA ILE A 202 -7.25 -3.09 27.20
C ILE A 202 -6.14 -2.04 27.19
N TRP A 203 -6.16 -1.11 26.24
CA TRP A 203 -5.16 -0.02 26.16
C TRP A 203 -5.29 1.01 27.28
N CYS A 204 -6.41 1.04 27.99
CA CYS A 204 -6.58 1.85 29.20
C CYS A 204 -6.29 1.10 30.50
N SER A 205 -5.98 -0.19 30.43
CA SER A 205 -5.67 -0.99 31.63
C SER A 205 -4.31 -0.61 32.20
N GLU A 206 -4.18 -0.65 33.54
CA GLU A 206 -2.92 -0.39 34.25
C GLU A 206 -1.80 -1.31 33.75
N ASN A 207 -2.13 -2.60 33.57
CA ASN A 207 -1.28 -3.59 32.93
C ASN A 207 -1.91 -4.06 31.61
N ARG A 208 -1.62 -3.33 30.52
CA ARG A 208 -2.16 -3.62 29.19
C ARG A 208 -1.88 -5.05 28.72
N ARG A 209 -0.68 -5.56 28.99
CA ARG A 209 -0.27 -6.92 28.58
C ARG A 209 -1.12 -7.97 29.25
N GLU A 210 -1.25 -7.89 30.58
CA GLU A 210 -2.09 -8.82 31.34
C GLU A 210 -3.57 -8.75 30.92
N ALA A 211 -4.08 -7.54 30.67
CA ALA A 211 -5.45 -7.38 30.15
C ALA A 211 -5.63 -7.99 28.75
N PHE A 212 -4.64 -7.86 27.87
CA PHE A 212 -4.66 -8.48 26.53
C PHE A 212 -4.54 -10.00 26.60
N ASP A 213 -3.62 -10.53 27.41
CA ASP A 213 -3.42 -11.96 27.63
C ASP A 213 -4.73 -12.60 28.15
N LEU A 214 -5.37 -11.96 29.13
CA LEU A 214 -6.65 -12.40 29.67
C LEU A 214 -7.76 -12.39 28.60
N ALA A 215 -7.86 -11.33 27.82
CA ALA A 215 -8.87 -11.20 26.77
C ALA A 215 -8.71 -12.26 25.67
N ILE A 216 -7.47 -12.50 25.23
CA ILE A 216 -7.15 -13.55 24.26
C ILE A 216 -7.43 -14.95 24.83
N ALA A 217 -7.21 -15.18 26.13
CA ALA A 217 -7.55 -16.45 26.78
C ALA A 217 -9.07 -16.67 26.97
N GLY A 218 -9.92 -15.75 26.49
CA GLY A 218 -11.38 -15.82 26.66
C GLY A 218 -11.87 -15.32 28.01
N GLY A 219 -11.00 -14.69 28.80
CA GLY A 219 -11.36 -14.05 30.05
C GLY A 219 -12.15 -12.76 29.84
N GLN A 220 -12.75 -12.27 30.93
CA GLN A 220 -13.52 -11.03 30.89
C GLN A 220 -12.58 -9.82 30.79
N ILE A 221 -12.77 -8.99 29.78
CA ILE A 221 -12.05 -7.73 29.63
C ILE A 221 -12.44 -6.84 30.82
N PRO A 222 -11.46 -6.32 31.61
CA PRO A 222 -11.76 -5.39 32.69
C PRO A 222 -12.61 -4.23 32.17
N ALA A 223 -13.58 -3.78 32.96
CA ALA A 223 -14.36 -2.61 32.60
C ALA A 223 -13.38 -1.44 32.36
N GLY A 224 -13.24 -1.04 31.10
CA GLY A 224 -12.23 -0.06 30.71
C GLY A 224 -12.48 1.26 31.42
N ALA A 225 -11.44 1.80 32.06
CA ALA A 225 -11.45 3.21 32.43
C ALA A 225 -11.47 4.05 31.14
N SER A 226 -12.32 5.07 31.07
CA SER A 226 -12.23 6.05 29.99
C SER A 226 -10.91 6.81 30.13
N CYS A 227 -9.97 6.57 29.22
CA CYS A 227 -8.66 7.19 29.21
C CYS A 227 -8.30 7.66 27.79
N LYS A 228 -7.35 8.59 27.70
CA LYS A 228 -6.73 8.91 26.40
C LYS A 228 -5.88 7.70 25.97
N ASN A 229 -6.22 7.12 24.84
CA ASN A 229 -5.57 5.92 24.29
C ASN A 229 -5.32 6.09 22.78
N PRO A 230 -4.39 5.32 22.19
CA PRO A 230 -3.98 5.45 20.78
C PRO A 230 -4.77 4.55 19.82
N VAL A 231 -5.82 3.84 20.27
CA VAL A 231 -6.43 2.75 19.49
C VAL A 231 -7.05 3.27 18.19
N ARG A 232 -7.70 4.43 18.23
CA ARG A 232 -8.31 5.04 17.03
C ARG A 232 -7.24 5.47 16.03
N GLU A 233 -6.15 6.08 16.51
CA GLU A 233 -5.02 6.50 15.68
C GLU A 233 -4.32 5.30 15.05
N GLN A 234 -4.15 4.22 15.80
CA GLN A 234 -3.57 2.96 15.33
C GLN A 234 -4.44 2.28 14.27
N TYR A 235 -5.75 2.25 14.47
CA TYR A 235 -6.69 1.76 13.47
C TYR A 235 -6.62 2.58 12.16
N GLN A 236 -6.64 3.90 12.26
CA GLN A 236 -6.54 4.79 11.10
C GLN A 236 -5.20 4.64 10.37
N MET A 237 -4.11 4.47 11.11
CA MET A 237 -2.80 4.15 10.54
C MET A 237 -2.83 2.83 9.78
N GLY A 238 -3.46 1.79 10.33
CA GLY A 238 -3.63 0.51 9.66
C GLY A 238 -4.38 0.64 8.33
N LEU A 239 -5.46 1.45 8.29
CA LEU A 239 -6.17 1.76 7.04
C LEU A 239 -5.26 2.45 6.02
N ASN A 240 -4.43 3.40 6.45
CA ASN A 240 -3.53 4.16 5.58
C ASN A 240 -2.45 3.28 4.91
N ILE A 241 -2.02 2.21 5.58
CA ILE A 241 -1.03 1.27 5.01
C ILE A 241 -1.69 0.04 4.36
N GLY A 242 -3.02 -0.01 4.32
CA GLY A 242 -3.78 -1.07 3.66
C GLY A 242 -3.91 -2.38 4.45
N VAL A 243 -3.86 -2.34 5.78
CA VAL A 243 -4.23 -3.50 6.61
C VAL A 243 -5.66 -3.90 6.28
N ASN A 244 -5.86 -5.17 5.92
CA ASN A 244 -7.15 -5.70 5.49
C ASN A 244 -7.57 -6.97 6.27
N GLY A 245 -6.82 -7.34 7.30
CA GLY A 245 -7.09 -8.51 8.12
C GLY A 245 -6.13 -8.60 9.31
N THR A 246 -6.52 -9.38 10.32
CA THR A 246 -5.71 -9.64 11.51
C THR A 246 -5.52 -11.15 11.74
N PRO A 247 -4.37 -11.59 12.28
CA PRO A 247 -3.20 -10.77 12.58
C PRO A 247 -2.53 -10.30 11.28
N GLY A 248 -2.19 -9.01 11.19
CA GLY A 248 -1.43 -8.48 10.06
C GLY A 248 0.02 -8.31 10.46
N VAL A 249 0.92 -9.19 10.00
CA VAL A 249 2.30 -9.28 10.48
C VAL A 249 3.26 -8.56 9.53
N TYR A 250 4.12 -7.70 10.08
CA TYR A 250 5.12 -6.93 9.33
C TYR A 250 6.49 -7.00 10.01
N ASN A 251 7.58 -6.94 9.24
CA ASN A 251 8.92 -6.74 9.81
C ASN A 251 9.22 -5.26 10.09
N ALA A 252 10.39 -4.97 10.67
CA ALA A 252 10.83 -3.62 10.99
C ALA A 252 11.07 -2.73 9.75
N GLU A 253 11.29 -3.34 8.59
CA GLU A 253 11.45 -2.69 7.29
C GLU A 253 10.11 -2.34 6.64
N GLY A 254 8.98 -2.71 7.27
CA GLY A 254 7.63 -2.45 6.79
C GLY A 254 7.10 -3.47 5.78
N LEU A 255 7.85 -4.53 5.51
CA LEU A 255 7.43 -5.62 4.63
C LEU A 255 6.29 -6.41 5.28
N TYR A 256 5.23 -6.67 4.53
CA TYR A 256 4.14 -7.53 4.96
C TYR A 256 4.58 -8.99 4.89
N LEU A 257 4.59 -9.66 6.03
CA LEU A 257 4.98 -11.06 6.15
C LEU A 257 3.77 -12.00 6.02
N GLY A 258 2.54 -11.49 6.14
CA GLY A 258 1.33 -12.29 5.99
C GLY A 258 0.41 -12.25 7.21
N GLY A 259 -0.57 -13.16 7.18
CA GLY A 259 -1.54 -13.36 8.24
C GLY A 259 -0.99 -14.19 9.42
N TYR A 260 -1.83 -15.03 10.01
CA TYR A 260 -1.35 -16.07 10.91
C TYR A 260 -0.38 -17.01 10.17
N MET A 261 0.72 -17.35 10.85
CA MET A 261 1.71 -18.34 10.43
C MET A 261 2.34 -19.00 11.66
N SER A 262 3.02 -20.13 11.46
CA SER A 262 3.80 -20.74 12.56
C SER A 262 5.06 -19.93 12.87
N THR A 263 5.61 -20.07 14.09
CA THR A 263 6.90 -19.46 14.46
C THR A 263 8.03 -19.79 13.47
N ASP A 264 8.10 -21.03 12.98
CA ASP A 264 9.13 -21.44 12.02
C ASP A 264 8.93 -20.83 10.63
N GLU A 265 7.68 -20.71 10.18
CA GLU A 265 7.36 -20.01 8.93
C GLU A 265 7.70 -18.53 9.03
N LEU A 266 7.36 -17.88 10.14
CA LEU A 266 7.71 -16.49 10.42
C LEU A 266 9.23 -16.29 10.36
N LEU A 267 10.01 -17.16 11.01
CA LEU A 267 11.47 -17.10 10.95
C LEU A 267 12.01 -17.30 9.54
N ASN A 268 11.38 -18.13 8.71
CA ASN A 268 11.78 -18.29 7.32
C ASN A 268 11.51 -17.01 6.50
N ARG A 269 10.43 -16.27 6.80
CA ARG A 269 10.10 -15.00 6.14
C ARG A 269 10.93 -13.81 6.66
N LEU A 270 11.52 -13.93 7.85
CA LEU A 270 12.39 -12.92 8.48
C LEU A 270 13.88 -13.03 8.07
N LYS A 271 14.23 -14.03 7.25
CA LYS A 271 15.59 -14.25 6.75
C LYS A 271 15.97 -13.30 5.62
#